data_AF-A0AAU4L2Z3-F1
#
_entry.id   AF-A0AAU4L2Z3-F1
#
_cell.length_a   1.000
_cell.length_b   1.000
_cell.length_c   1.000
_cell.angle_alpha   90.00
_cell.angle_beta   90.00
_cell.angle_gamma   90.00
#
_symmetry.space_group_name_H-M   'P 1'
#
loop_
_entity.id
_entity.type
_entity.pdbx_description
1 polymer ?
#
loop_
_entity_poly.entity_id
_entity_poly.type
_entity_poly.pdbx_seq_one_letter_code
_entity_poly.pdbx_strand_id
1 'polypeptide(L)'
;MQREQGYEYLELPTSAPRTGQLANLPVPRLTDVPTSLPGMRADGGVLQGCWIAAASMTGTSHLVHGTSGQDVYRYTVTKDGSGLILVVCDGLGSRPATAQTGAELLASYLCEAASHITGRQIALAPQDVLRDVLAAGSVAVQRHRVAVLGSLTDSDLASTVALCWLPLPAADDEAAGDGAQGIHPGGVPAGSGHGHAVRVGDCNVFTLSRGTYATAFPADEGPANLVTGYLPDDDVHRLAEYAPVVLDGVEAVILTTDGLAIDLFDSPSVRTWLASRWSVPCGAARMLDSLRYRRQGSHDDRTALVAWPTASASAHPVSEARVPDQADPAAAHPRPRP
;
A
#
# COMPACT_ATOMS: atom_id res chain seq x y z
N MET A 1 8.17 12.46 -27.74
CA MET A 1 8.53 11.55 -28.85
C MET A 1 10.00 11.22 -28.69
N GLN A 2 10.34 9.96 -28.43
CA GLN A 2 11.72 9.50 -28.27
C GLN A 2 12.04 8.51 -29.39
N ARG A 3 13.26 8.58 -29.94
CA ARG A 3 13.73 7.72 -31.03
C ARG A 3 14.97 6.96 -30.57
N GLU A 4 14.83 5.66 -30.38
CA GLU A 4 15.95 4.73 -30.24
C GLU A 4 15.58 3.46 -31.04
N GLN A 5 16.50 2.97 -31.87
CA GLN A 5 16.30 1.78 -32.72
C GLN A 5 15.09 1.82 -33.68
N GLY A 6 14.58 3.00 -34.03
CA GLY A 6 13.51 3.17 -35.01
C GLY A 6 12.09 3.03 -34.47
N TYR A 7 11.92 2.82 -33.16
CA TYR A 7 10.60 2.82 -32.51
C TYR A 7 10.27 4.24 -32.04
N GLU A 8 9.08 4.73 -32.41
CA GLU A 8 8.45 5.90 -31.81
C GLU A 8 7.34 5.43 -30.88
N TYR A 9 7.42 5.79 -29.60
CA TYR A 9 6.34 5.56 -28.66
C TYR A 9 5.93 6.86 -27.96
N LEU A 10 4.66 6.90 -27.56
CA LEU A 10 4.04 8.02 -26.87
C LEU A 10 3.46 7.51 -25.56
N GLU A 11 3.91 8.10 -24.45
CA GLU A 11 3.22 7.93 -23.18
C GLU A 11 2.00 8.83 -23.11
N LEU A 12 0.97 8.38 -22.39
CA LEU A 12 -0.16 9.23 -22.05
C LEU A 12 0.33 10.45 -21.26
N PRO A 13 -0.26 11.65 -21.46
CA PRO A 13 0.00 12.78 -20.59
C PRO A 13 -0.18 12.41 -19.11
N THR A 14 0.64 13.00 -18.25
CA THR A 14 0.47 12.91 -16.79
C THR A 14 0.67 14.28 -16.18
N SER A 15 -0.09 14.56 -15.13
CA SER A 15 0.11 15.73 -14.27
C SER A 15 1.08 15.44 -13.11
N ALA A 16 1.64 14.23 -13.05
CA ALA A 16 2.57 13.84 -11.99
C ALA A 16 3.84 14.73 -12.00
N PRO A 17 4.36 15.10 -10.82
CA PRO A 17 5.45 16.06 -10.71
C PRO A 17 6.75 15.52 -11.33
N ARG A 18 7.59 16.47 -11.75
CA ARG A 18 8.92 16.25 -12.29
C ARG A 18 9.91 17.08 -11.46
N THR A 19 10.67 16.41 -10.61
CA THR A 19 11.50 17.04 -9.57
C THR A 19 12.99 16.81 -9.84
N GLY A 20 13.78 17.90 -9.89
CA GLY A 20 15.22 17.86 -10.14
C GLY A 20 15.60 17.80 -11.62
N GLN A 21 16.88 17.51 -11.89
CA GLN A 21 17.41 17.37 -13.25
C GLN A 21 17.12 15.97 -13.78
N LEU A 22 16.14 15.89 -14.69
CA LEU A 22 15.68 14.62 -15.23
C LEU A 22 16.26 14.38 -16.62
N ALA A 23 16.92 13.24 -16.80
CA ALA A 23 17.27 12.75 -18.13
C ALA A 23 16.00 12.42 -18.94
N ASN A 24 16.16 12.29 -20.25
CA ASN A 24 15.12 11.63 -21.06
C ASN A 24 14.97 10.18 -20.60
N LEU A 25 13.73 9.69 -20.58
CA LEU A 25 13.53 8.26 -20.37
C LEU A 25 14.18 7.49 -21.53
N PRO A 26 14.89 6.39 -21.27
CA PRO A 26 15.34 5.51 -22.33
C PRO A 26 14.17 4.70 -22.87
N VAL A 27 14.33 4.08 -24.04
CA VAL A 27 13.32 3.12 -24.52
C VAL A 27 13.26 1.94 -23.53
N PRO A 28 12.07 1.62 -22.98
CA PRO A 28 11.96 0.55 -22.01
C PRO A 28 12.28 -0.80 -22.65
N ARG A 29 13.09 -1.60 -21.98
CA ARG A 29 13.42 -2.97 -22.37
C ARG A 29 12.65 -3.93 -21.49
N LEU A 30 12.03 -4.92 -22.11
CA LEU A 30 11.39 -6.03 -21.41
C LEU A 30 12.40 -7.17 -21.26
N THR A 31 12.24 -7.93 -20.17
CA THR A 31 12.99 -9.16 -19.95
C THR A 31 12.30 -10.34 -20.64
N ASP A 32 13.08 -11.36 -21.02
CA ASP A 32 12.58 -12.64 -21.55
C ASP A 32 12.49 -13.73 -20.47
N VAL A 33 12.79 -13.40 -19.21
CA VAL A 33 12.67 -14.34 -18.08
C VAL A 33 11.19 -14.74 -17.92
N PRO A 34 10.87 -16.05 -17.93
CA PRO A 34 9.48 -16.52 -17.88
C PRO A 34 8.71 -16.15 -16.60
N THR A 35 9.44 -15.90 -15.51
CA THR A 35 8.88 -15.50 -14.21
C THR A 35 8.87 -13.98 -14.02
N SER A 36 9.01 -13.22 -15.11
CA SER A 36 8.94 -11.76 -15.05
C SER A 36 7.56 -11.25 -14.68
N LEU A 37 7.53 -10.20 -13.89
CA LEU A 37 6.31 -9.49 -13.54
C LEU A 37 5.95 -8.49 -14.64
N PRO A 38 4.64 -8.22 -14.87
CA PRO A 38 4.23 -7.09 -15.70
C PRO A 38 4.84 -5.79 -15.17
N GLY A 39 5.36 -4.95 -16.07
CA GLY A 39 6.04 -3.72 -15.68
C GLY A 39 5.15 -2.66 -15.02
N MET A 40 3.83 -2.84 -15.11
CA MET A 40 2.82 -2.07 -14.39
C MET A 40 1.70 -3.00 -13.95
N ARG A 41 1.34 -2.95 -12.68
CA ARG A 41 0.16 -3.62 -12.10
C ARG A 41 -0.62 -2.60 -11.29
N ALA A 42 -1.95 -2.66 -11.34
CA ALA A 42 -2.77 -1.81 -10.50
C ALA A 42 -4.14 -2.45 -10.23
N ASP A 43 -4.62 -2.27 -9.01
CA ASP A 43 -5.93 -2.68 -8.53
C ASP A 43 -6.64 -1.50 -7.86
N GLY A 44 -7.97 -1.57 -7.79
CA GLY A 44 -8.76 -0.59 -7.06
C GLY A 44 -10.22 -1.02 -6.92
N GLY A 45 -10.76 -0.97 -5.70
CA GLY A 45 -12.14 -1.36 -5.42
C GLY A 45 -12.44 -1.51 -3.94
N VAL A 46 -13.64 -2.01 -3.64
CA VAL A 46 -14.10 -2.26 -2.27
C VAL A 46 -13.85 -3.72 -1.90
N LEU A 47 -13.29 -3.95 -0.72
CA LEU A 47 -13.09 -5.26 -0.10
C LEU A 47 -13.59 -5.21 1.35
N GLN A 48 -14.68 -5.95 1.64
CA GLN A 48 -15.33 -6.00 2.96
C GLN A 48 -15.58 -4.60 3.58
N GLY A 49 -16.17 -3.70 2.80
CA GLY A 49 -16.50 -2.34 3.25
C GLY A 49 -15.33 -1.36 3.26
N CYS A 50 -14.09 -1.80 3.07
CA CYS A 50 -12.92 -0.94 2.95
C CYS A 50 -12.57 -0.70 1.48
N TRP A 51 -12.36 0.56 1.08
CA TRP A 51 -11.79 0.82 -0.25
C TRP A 51 -10.29 0.60 -0.21
N ILE A 52 -9.76 -0.10 -1.20
CA ILE A 52 -8.33 -0.31 -1.40
C ILE A 52 -7.94 0.04 -2.84
N ALA A 53 -6.71 0.47 -3.02
CA ALA A 53 -6.10 0.63 -4.33
C ALA A 53 -4.61 0.34 -4.22
N ALA A 54 -4.07 -0.29 -5.25
CA ALA A 54 -2.67 -0.68 -5.28
C ALA A 54 -2.07 -0.40 -6.64
N ALA A 55 -0.78 -0.10 -6.69
CA ALA A 55 -0.04 -0.10 -7.92
C ALA A 55 1.42 -0.47 -7.66
N SER A 56 2.02 -1.12 -8.65
CA SER A 56 3.45 -1.44 -8.70
C SER A 56 3.94 -1.09 -10.10
N MET A 57 5.05 -0.34 -10.19
CA MET A 57 5.62 0.10 -11.45
C MET A 57 7.13 -0.13 -11.44
N THR A 58 7.62 -0.79 -12.49
CA THR A 58 9.04 -1.05 -12.67
C THR A 58 9.83 0.25 -12.81
N GLY A 59 10.91 0.33 -12.07
CA GLY A 59 11.85 1.43 -12.03
C GLY A 59 12.59 1.61 -13.34
N THR A 60 13.06 2.83 -13.58
CA THR A 60 13.83 3.12 -14.79
C THR A 60 15.12 2.34 -14.86
N SER A 61 15.72 1.98 -13.71
CA SER A 61 16.93 1.14 -13.66
C SER A 61 16.68 -0.22 -14.33
N HIS A 62 15.63 -0.92 -13.90
CA HIS A 62 15.25 -2.22 -14.47
C HIS A 62 14.84 -2.13 -15.94
N LEU A 63 14.09 -1.10 -16.34
CA LEU A 63 13.71 -0.88 -17.73
C LEU A 63 14.92 -0.60 -18.65
N VAL A 64 15.96 0.09 -18.17
CA VAL A 64 17.21 0.29 -18.92
C VAL A 64 17.93 -1.03 -19.14
N HIS A 65 17.96 -1.87 -18.10
CA HIS A 65 18.71 -3.12 -18.10
C HIS A 65 17.92 -4.30 -18.66
N GLY A 66 16.64 -4.14 -18.97
CA GLY A 66 15.80 -5.22 -19.46
C GLY A 66 15.59 -6.31 -18.42
N THR A 67 15.48 -5.92 -17.14
CA THR A 67 15.17 -6.83 -16.02
C THR A 67 13.72 -6.65 -15.58
N SER A 68 13.19 -7.66 -14.89
CA SER A 68 11.85 -7.59 -14.29
C SER A 68 11.84 -6.58 -13.15
N GLY A 69 10.69 -5.95 -12.91
CA GLY A 69 10.41 -5.41 -11.58
C GLY A 69 10.33 -6.53 -10.54
N GLN A 70 10.59 -6.21 -9.29
CA GLN A 70 10.85 -7.11 -8.17
C GLN A 70 9.92 -6.85 -7.00
N ASP A 71 9.31 -5.66 -6.94
CA ASP A 71 8.26 -5.38 -5.97
C ASP A 71 7.01 -6.21 -6.20
N VAL A 72 6.27 -6.50 -5.13
CA VAL A 72 4.93 -7.12 -5.17
C VAL A 72 4.04 -6.49 -4.09
N TYR A 73 2.75 -6.37 -4.40
CA TYR A 73 1.73 -6.15 -3.37
C TYR A 73 0.72 -7.28 -3.39
N ARG A 74 0.15 -7.59 -2.22
CA ARG A 74 -0.98 -8.51 -2.05
C ARG A 74 -1.88 -8.01 -0.92
N TYR A 75 -3.13 -8.44 -0.93
CA TYR A 75 -4.08 -8.16 0.13
C TYR A 75 -5.07 -9.31 0.27
N THR A 76 -5.63 -9.46 1.45
CA THR A 76 -6.71 -10.43 1.74
C THR A 76 -7.51 -9.96 2.94
N VAL A 77 -8.53 -10.71 3.33
CA VAL A 77 -9.26 -10.52 4.60
C VAL A 77 -9.09 -11.76 5.46
N THR A 78 -9.16 -11.58 6.77
CA THR A 78 -9.20 -12.71 7.69
C THR A 78 -10.47 -13.54 7.46
N LYS A 79 -10.39 -14.85 7.66
CA LYS A 79 -11.50 -15.78 7.46
C LYS A 79 -12.68 -15.51 8.41
N ASP A 80 -12.41 -14.91 9.57
CA ASP A 80 -13.43 -14.45 10.51
C ASP A 80 -13.99 -13.05 10.18
N GLY A 81 -13.52 -12.41 9.10
CA GLY A 81 -13.94 -11.08 8.67
C GLY A 81 -13.47 -9.93 9.56
N SER A 82 -12.70 -10.20 10.61
CA SER A 82 -12.29 -9.20 11.61
C SER A 82 -11.27 -8.18 11.10
N GLY A 83 -10.52 -8.48 10.04
CA GLY A 83 -9.54 -7.54 9.53
C GLY A 83 -9.12 -7.71 8.08
N LEU A 84 -8.60 -6.60 7.55
CA LEU A 84 -7.98 -6.46 6.25
C LEU A 84 -6.48 -6.63 6.40
N ILE A 85 -5.90 -7.51 5.57
CA ILE A 85 -4.47 -7.75 5.48
C ILE A 85 -3.93 -7.05 4.24
N LEU A 86 -2.89 -6.26 4.43
CA LEU A 86 -2.15 -5.57 3.38
C LEU A 86 -0.69 -6.03 3.42
N VAL A 87 -0.11 -6.38 2.29
CA VAL A 87 1.29 -6.83 2.18
C VAL A 87 1.96 -6.15 1.00
N VAL A 88 3.16 -5.61 1.21
CA VAL A 88 4.09 -5.25 0.15
C VAL A 88 5.42 -5.95 0.40
N CYS A 89 6.04 -6.43 -0.67
CA CYS A 89 7.38 -7.02 -0.65
C CYS A 89 8.23 -6.34 -1.71
N ASP A 90 9.51 -6.15 -1.41
CA ASP A 90 10.53 -5.74 -2.37
C ASP A 90 11.57 -6.86 -2.46
N GLY A 91 11.78 -7.37 -3.68
CA GLY A 91 12.75 -8.42 -3.95
C GLY A 91 14.15 -7.83 -4.14
N LEU A 92 15.14 -8.34 -3.42
CA LEU A 92 16.48 -7.74 -3.44
C LEU A 92 17.16 -7.80 -4.83
N GLY A 93 17.49 -6.63 -5.38
CA GLY A 93 18.15 -6.45 -6.69
C GLY A 93 19.48 -7.19 -6.89
N SER A 94 20.11 -7.68 -5.82
CA SER A 94 21.30 -8.55 -5.90
C SER A 94 21.06 -9.88 -6.62
N ARG A 95 19.79 -10.25 -6.90
CA ARG A 95 19.36 -11.50 -7.56
C ARG A 95 18.30 -11.23 -8.64
N PRO A 96 18.66 -10.55 -9.75
CA PRO A 96 17.70 -9.98 -10.71
C PRO A 96 16.84 -11.00 -11.46
N ALA A 97 17.23 -12.27 -11.50
CA ALA A 97 16.48 -13.32 -12.18
C ALA A 97 15.39 -13.96 -11.30
N THR A 98 15.46 -13.82 -9.97
CA THR A 98 14.66 -14.62 -9.02
C THR A 98 14.04 -13.81 -7.89
N ALA A 99 14.52 -12.60 -7.60
CA ALA A 99 14.01 -11.77 -6.51
C ALA A 99 12.50 -11.49 -6.62
N GLN A 100 12.00 -11.25 -7.84
CA GLN A 100 10.57 -11.10 -8.10
C GLN A 100 9.75 -12.35 -7.78
N THR A 101 10.34 -13.54 -7.96
CA THR A 101 9.72 -14.81 -7.55
C THR A 101 9.69 -14.94 -6.04
N GLY A 102 10.75 -14.52 -5.35
CA GLY A 102 10.80 -14.46 -3.89
C GLY A 102 9.71 -13.57 -3.31
N ALA A 103 9.60 -12.34 -3.79
CA ALA A 103 8.60 -11.36 -3.34
C ALA A 103 7.17 -11.86 -3.60
N GLU A 104 6.92 -12.48 -4.77
CA GLU A 104 5.59 -12.99 -5.13
C GLU A 104 5.18 -14.19 -4.25
N LEU A 105 6.09 -15.13 -4.00
CA LEU A 105 5.85 -16.26 -3.11
C LEU A 105 5.64 -15.80 -1.67
N LEU A 106 6.51 -14.91 -1.18
CA LEU A 106 6.43 -14.39 0.19
C LEU A 106 5.09 -13.67 0.42
N ALA A 107 4.74 -12.70 -0.44
CA ALA A 107 3.48 -11.96 -0.30
C ALA A 107 2.25 -12.90 -0.34
N SER A 108 2.29 -13.93 -1.20
CA SER A 108 1.20 -14.91 -1.31
C SER A 108 1.08 -15.77 -0.04
N TYR A 109 2.18 -16.30 0.48
CA TYR A 109 2.16 -17.13 1.69
C TYR A 109 1.86 -16.33 2.96
N LEU A 110 2.26 -15.07 3.01
CA LEU A 110 1.89 -14.17 4.09
C LEU A 110 0.39 -13.89 4.10
N CYS A 111 -0.23 -13.63 2.96
CA CYS A 111 -1.67 -13.48 2.89
C CYS A 111 -2.41 -14.77 3.30
N GLU A 112 -1.94 -15.95 2.87
CA GLU A 112 -2.55 -17.21 3.29
C GLU A 112 -2.46 -17.40 4.81
N ALA A 113 -1.27 -17.25 5.39
CA ALA A 113 -1.06 -17.38 6.84
C ALA A 113 -1.87 -16.33 7.63
N ALA A 114 -1.85 -15.07 7.18
CA ALA A 114 -2.57 -13.98 7.80
C ALA A 114 -4.09 -14.15 7.71
N SER A 115 -4.62 -14.83 6.67
CA SER A 115 -6.06 -15.08 6.54
C SER A 115 -6.62 -15.91 7.71
N HIS A 116 -5.78 -16.64 8.42
CA HIS A 116 -6.17 -17.48 9.56
C HIS A 116 -6.13 -16.77 10.92
N ILE A 117 -5.57 -15.55 10.99
CA ILE A 117 -5.58 -14.81 12.25
C ILE A 117 -6.99 -14.29 12.53
N THR A 118 -7.31 -14.18 13.81
CA THR A 118 -8.60 -13.66 14.29
C THR A 118 -8.41 -12.32 14.97
N GLY A 119 -9.46 -11.52 15.00
CA GLY A 119 -9.45 -10.25 15.70
C GLY A 119 -9.11 -10.45 17.18
N ARG A 120 -9.62 -11.52 17.80
CA ARG A 120 -9.29 -11.87 19.18
C ARG A 120 -7.80 -12.12 19.41
N GLN A 121 -7.12 -12.81 18.49
CA GLN A 121 -5.68 -13.02 18.59
C GLN A 121 -4.93 -11.69 18.51
N ILE A 122 -5.29 -10.83 17.55
CA ILE A 122 -4.71 -9.50 17.40
C ILE A 122 -4.95 -8.63 18.64
N ALA A 123 -6.14 -8.65 19.23
CA ALA A 123 -6.43 -7.88 20.43
C ALA A 123 -5.63 -8.34 21.67
N LEU A 124 -5.22 -9.62 21.72
CA LEU A 124 -4.48 -10.17 22.86
C LEU A 124 -2.97 -9.99 22.72
N ALA A 125 -2.40 -10.22 21.53
CA ALA A 125 -0.96 -10.24 21.32
C ALA A 125 -0.61 -9.86 19.87
N PRO A 126 -0.84 -8.60 19.45
CA PRO A 126 -0.74 -8.22 18.04
C PRO A 126 0.67 -8.42 17.48
N GLN A 127 1.70 -8.07 18.26
CA GLN A 127 3.09 -8.20 17.86
C GLN A 127 3.49 -9.65 17.61
N ASP A 128 3.17 -10.56 18.55
CA ASP A 128 3.55 -11.96 18.43
C ASP A 128 2.81 -12.64 17.28
N VAL A 129 1.50 -12.36 17.14
CA VAL A 129 0.66 -12.89 16.06
C VAL A 129 1.20 -12.49 14.68
N LEU A 130 1.55 -11.21 14.49
CA LEU A 130 2.07 -10.76 13.19
C LEU A 130 3.49 -11.29 12.92
N ARG A 131 4.32 -11.46 13.95
CA ARG A 131 5.64 -12.11 13.81
C ARG A 131 5.51 -13.60 13.46
N ASP A 132 4.56 -14.31 14.04
CA ASP A 132 4.24 -15.70 13.71
C ASP A 132 3.79 -15.83 12.25
N VAL A 133 3.01 -14.86 11.74
CA VAL A 133 2.64 -14.80 10.32
C VAL A 133 3.88 -14.65 9.43
N LEU A 134 4.81 -13.75 9.78
CA LEU A 134 6.07 -13.61 9.02
C LEU A 134 6.89 -14.90 9.05
N ALA A 135 7.01 -15.55 10.22
CA ALA A 135 7.75 -16.80 10.37
C ALA A 135 7.11 -17.94 9.55
N ALA A 136 5.77 -18.05 9.58
CA ALA A 136 5.04 -19.02 8.77
C ALA A 136 5.22 -18.78 7.26
N GLY A 137 5.19 -17.52 6.82
CA GLY A 137 5.46 -17.15 5.43
C GLY A 137 6.89 -17.50 5.00
N SER A 138 7.89 -17.16 5.82
CA SER A 138 9.31 -17.51 5.59
C SER A 138 9.49 -19.02 5.40
N VAL A 139 8.96 -19.82 6.34
CA VAL A 139 9.03 -21.29 6.28
C VAL A 139 8.31 -21.85 5.05
N ALA A 140 7.18 -21.25 4.65
CA ALA A 140 6.45 -21.68 3.45
C ALA A 140 7.25 -21.42 2.17
N VAL A 141 7.93 -20.27 2.05
CA VAL A 141 8.84 -19.97 0.93
C VAL A 141 10.00 -20.97 0.90
N GLN A 142 10.65 -21.24 2.04
CA GLN A 142 11.74 -22.23 2.12
C GLN A 142 11.28 -23.63 1.68
N ARG A 143 10.11 -24.07 2.15
CA ARG A 143 9.50 -25.35 1.74
C ARG A 143 9.20 -25.38 0.25
N HIS A 144 8.60 -24.31 -0.29
CA HIS A 144 8.31 -24.19 -1.72
C HIS A 144 9.59 -24.28 -2.55
N ARG A 145 10.64 -23.57 -2.13
CA ARG A 145 11.93 -23.61 -2.78
C ARG A 145 12.49 -25.02 -2.83
N VAL A 146 12.54 -25.73 -1.70
CA VAL A 146 13.04 -27.11 -1.66
C VAL A 146 12.23 -28.04 -2.56
N ALA A 147 10.91 -27.88 -2.60
CA ALA A 147 10.01 -28.76 -3.34
C ALA A 147 9.97 -28.49 -4.86
N VAL A 148 10.07 -27.23 -5.28
CA VAL A 148 9.78 -26.80 -6.65
C VAL A 148 10.97 -26.10 -7.31
N LEU A 149 11.75 -25.35 -6.54
CA LEU A 149 12.86 -24.52 -7.02
C LEU A 149 14.21 -25.01 -6.48
N GLY A 150 14.40 -26.33 -6.42
CA GLY A 150 15.50 -26.96 -5.66
C GLY A 150 16.93 -26.55 -6.06
N SER A 151 17.11 -25.92 -7.23
CA SER A 151 18.38 -25.35 -7.67
C SER A 151 18.70 -23.99 -7.04
N LEU A 152 17.71 -23.30 -6.47
CA LEU A 152 17.86 -21.99 -5.83
C LEU A 152 18.18 -22.14 -4.35
N THR A 153 18.81 -21.12 -3.79
CA THR A 153 19.03 -20.92 -2.35
C THR A 153 17.97 -19.99 -1.76
N ASP A 154 17.86 -19.96 -0.43
CA ASP A 154 16.98 -19.01 0.27
C ASP A 154 17.32 -17.55 -0.10
N SER A 155 18.62 -17.24 -0.22
CA SER A 155 19.09 -15.90 -0.64
C SER A 155 18.70 -15.51 -2.06
N ASP A 156 18.42 -16.48 -2.94
CA ASP A 156 17.96 -16.19 -4.31
C ASP A 156 16.50 -15.72 -4.35
N LEU A 157 15.76 -15.95 -3.26
CA LEU A 157 14.38 -15.54 -3.07
C LEU A 157 14.25 -14.43 -2.01
N ALA A 158 15.35 -13.75 -1.70
CA ALA A 158 15.40 -12.73 -0.65
C ALA A 158 14.48 -11.55 -0.97
N SER A 159 13.69 -11.13 0.01
CA SER A 159 12.79 -9.99 -0.09
C SER A 159 12.61 -9.28 1.26
N THR A 160 12.48 -7.96 1.23
CA THR A 160 11.97 -7.18 2.35
C THR A 160 10.45 -7.20 2.32
N VAL A 161 9.80 -6.86 3.43
CA VAL A 161 8.35 -6.91 3.55
C VAL A 161 7.83 -5.90 4.56
N ALA A 162 6.68 -5.30 4.26
CA ALA A 162 5.79 -4.73 5.26
C ALA A 162 4.41 -5.41 5.17
N LEU A 163 3.87 -5.80 6.32
CA LEU A 163 2.53 -6.36 6.47
C LEU A 163 1.75 -5.51 7.46
N CYS A 164 0.50 -5.19 7.14
CA CYS A 164 -0.41 -4.47 8.02
C CYS A 164 -1.74 -5.19 8.15
N TRP A 165 -2.21 -5.33 9.38
CA TRP A 165 -3.58 -5.70 9.73
C TRP A 165 -4.36 -4.45 10.10
N LEU A 166 -5.52 -4.25 9.48
CA LEU A 166 -6.46 -3.18 9.80
C LEU A 166 -7.78 -3.78 10.27
N PRO A 167 -8.39 -3.27 11.35
CA PRO A 167 -9.70 -3.74 11.79
C PRO A 167 -10.75 -3.44 10.71
N LEU A 168 -11.62 -4.41 10.46
CA LEU A 168 -12.82 -4.22 9.65
C LEU A 168 -14.04 -4.04 10.57
N PRO A 169 -15.05 -3.25 10.17
CA PRO A 169 -16.30 -3.15 10.90
C PRO A 169 -17.00 -4.52 10.96
N ALA A 170 -17.68 -4.81 12.07
CA ALA A 170 -18.45 -6.03 12.19
C ALA A 170 -19.56 -6.04 11.13
N ALA A 171 -19.75 -7.19 10.45
CA ALA A 171 -20.70 -7.32 9.35
C ALA A 171 -22.17 -7.06 9.73
N ASP A 172 -22.49 -6.99 11.03
CA ASP A 172 -23.85 -6.91 11.56
C ASP A 172 -24.30 -5.49 11.98
N ASP A 173 -23.43 -4.48 11.93
CA ASP A 173 -23.75 -3.11 12.42
C ASP A 173 -24.65 -2.29 11.48
N GLU A 174 -24.89 -2.70 10.23
CA GLU A 174 -25.85 -2.00 9.35
C GLU A 174 -27.33 -2.29 9.66
N ALA A 175 -27.63 -3.32 10.47
CA ALA A 175 -29.02 -3.69 10.79
C ALA A 175 -29.49 -3.25 12.19
N ALA A 176 -28.58 -2.82 13.07
CA ALA A 176 -28.91 -2.45 14.45
C ALA A 176 -29.18 -0.94 14.56
N GLY A 177 -30.41 -0.54 14.22
CA GLY A 177 -30.95 0.73 14.67
C GLY A 177 -30.90 0.83 16.19
N ASP A 178 -30.30 1.92 16.67
CA ASP A 178 -30.43 2.52 18.00
C ASP A 178 -30.15 1.60 19.22
N GLY A 179 -28.89 1.60 19.69
CA GLY A 179 -28.61 1.61 21.13
C GLY A 179 -28.12 0.33 21.82
N ALA A 180 -27.89 -0.79 21.12
CA ALA A 180 -27.34 -2.00 21.75
C ALA A 180 -25.86 -2.19 21.38
N GLN A 181 -24.94 -1.89 22.30
CA GLN A 181 -23.56 -2.37 22.24
C GLN A 181 -23.55 -3.91 22.38
N GLY A 182 -23.79 -4.60 21.28
CA GLY A 182 -23.70 -6.05 21.18
C GLY A 182 -22.25 -6.50 21.25
N ILE A 183 -21.83 -7.05 22.38
CA ILE A 183 -20.58 -7.78 22.48
C ILE A 183 -20.77 -9.09 21.70
N HIS A 184 -20.31 -9.14 20.45
CA HIS A 184 -20.24 -10.40 19.70
C HIS A 184 -19.30 -11.37 20.44
N PRO A 185 -19.69 -12.65 20.61
CA PRO A 185 -18.80 -13.65 21.21
C PRO A 185 -17.66 -13.95 20.23
N GLY A 186 -16.57 -13.18 20.33
CA GLY A 186 -15.40 -13.24 19.44
C GLY A 186 -15.05 -11.92 18.76
N GLY A 187 -15.91 -10.89 18.84
CA GLY A 187 -15.64 -9.59 18.25
C GLY A 187 -14.65 -8.78 19.06
N VAL A 188 -13.57 -8.32 18.42
CA VAL A 188 -12.88 -7.12 18.89
C VAL A 188 -13.92 -6.00 18.89
N PRO A 189 -14.00 -5.15 19.93
CA PRO A 189 -14.87 -3.98 19.88
C PRO A 189 -14.62 -3.24 18.57
N ALA A 190 -15.67 -3.04 17.78
CA ALA A 190 -15.60 -2.20 16.59
C ALA A 190 -14.97 -0.86 17.01
N GLY A 191 -13.81 -0.53 16.44
CA GLY A 191 -13.07 0.67 16.82
C GLY A 191 -12.00 0.50 17.90
N SER A 192 -11.26 -0.63 17.94
CA SER A 192 -9.86 -0.50 18.34
C SER A 192 -9.24 0.48 17.34
N GLY A 193 -9.09 1.76 17.70
CA GLY A 193 -8.63 2.83 16.81
C GLY A 193 -7.17 2.67 16.34
N HIS A 194 -6.69 1.44 16.25
CA HIS A 194 -5.35 1.02 15.94
C HIS A 194 -5.41 -0.16 14.96
N GLY A 195 -4.66 -0.05 13.88
CA GLY A 195 -4.14 -1.18 13.12
C GLY A 195 -2.79 -1.62 13.68
N HIS A 196 -2.23 -2.66 13.07
CA HIS A 196 -0.97 -3.25 13.50
C HIS A 196 -0.10 -3.56 12.29
N ALA A 197 1.18 -3.16 12.35
CA ALA A 197 2.13 -3.40 11.27
C ALA A 197 3.34 -4.17 11.78
N VAL A 198 3.90 -4.99 10.90
CA VAL A 198 5.19 -5.66 11.08
C VAL A 198 5.99 -5.54 9.79
N ARG A 199 7.32 -5.41 9.90
CA ARG A 199 8.21 -5.41 8.72
C ARG A 199 9.50 -6.18 8.97
N VAL A 200 10.16 -6.55 7.87
CA VAL A 200 11.56 -6.97 7.83
C VAL A 200 12.20 -6.22 6.66
N GLY A 201 13.30 -5.51 6.93
CA GLY A 201 13.94 -4.62 5.94
C GLY A 201 13.32 -3.22 5.92
N ASP A 202 13.27 -2.62 4.74
CA ASP A 202 13.09 -1.18 4.53
C ASP A 202 11.77 -0.78 3.83
N CYS A 203 10.91 -1.75 3.51
CA CYS A 203 9.49 -1.47 3.26
C CYS A 203 8.89 -0.66 4.44
N ASN A 204 7.89 0.18 4.16
CA ASN A 204 7.35 1.09 5.15
C ASN A 204 5.82 1.18 5.15
N VAL A 205 5.27 1.68 6.26
CA VAL A 205 3.84 1.91 6.48
C VAL A 205 3.65 3.35 6.93
N PHE A 206 2.82 4.09 6.19
CA PHE A 206 2.46 5.46 6.48
C PHE A 206 0.97 5.58 6.78
N THR A 207 0.61 6.59 7.56
CA THR A 207 -0.75 7.12 7.63
C THR A 207 -0.79 8.50 7.01
N LEU A 208 -1.88 8.83 6.33
CA LEU A 208 -2.15 10.15 5.77
C LEU A 208 -3.31 10.77 6.54
N SER A 209 -3.11 11.97 7.07
CA SER A 209 -4.17 12.76 7.73
C SER A 209 -4.02 14.23 7.36
N ARG A 210 -5.07 14.85 6.83
CA ARG A 210 -5.09 16.29 6.48
C ARG A 210 -3.87 16.70 5.66
N GLY A 211 -3.52 15.88 4.67
CA GLY A 211 -2.38 16.08 3.79
C GLY A 211 -0.99 15.90 4.41
N THR A 212 -0.91 15.39 5.65
CA THR A 212 0.36 15.13 6.36
C THR A 212 0.55 13.62 6.54
N TYR A 213 1.78 13.17 6.31
CA TYR A 213 2.17 11.78 6.54
C TYR A 213 2.77 11.59 7.93
N ALA A 214 2.38 10.51 8.60
CA ALA A 214 3.12 9.94 9.72
C ALA A 214 3.62 8.54 9.32
N THR A 215 4.77 8.13 9.85
CA THR A 215 5.36 6.82 9.56
C THR A 215 5.24 5.90 10.78
N ALA A 216 4.92 4.63 10.56
CA ALA A 216 4.94 3.61 11.59
C ALA A 216 6.38 3.20 11.94
N PHE A 217 7.27 3.25 10.94
CA PHE A 217 8.67 2.92 11.10
C PHE A 217 9.56 4.12 10.68
N PRO A 218 10.35 4.69 11.60
CA PRO A 218 11.26 5.77 11.28
C PRO A 218 12.22 5.41 10.13
N ALA A 219 12.65 6.43 9.38
CA ALA A 219 13.70 6.24 8.39
C ALA A 219 15.01 5.87 9.10
N ASP A 220 15.76 4.93 8.53
CA ASP A 220 17.09 4.60 9.02
C ASP A 220 18.05 5.77 8.74
N GLU A 221 18.91 6.10 9.72
CA GLU A 221 19.97 7.11 9.55
C GLU A 221 21.19 6.57 8.75
N GLY A 222 21.11 5.32 8.27
CA GLY A 222 22.18 4.63 7.55
C GLY A 222 22.18 4.90 6.03
N PRO A 223 23.17 4.36 5.30
CA PRO A 223 23.18 4.41 3.84
C PRO A 223 21.92 3.71 3.28
N ALA A 224 21.21 4.37 2.37
CA ALA A 224 19.92 3.90 1.82
C ALA A 224 19.94 2.51 1.16
N ASN A 225 21.12 1.95 0.86
CA ASN A 225 21.26 0.68 0.15
C ASN A 225 21.66 -0.51 1.05
N LEU A 226 21.60 -0.36 2.38
CA LEU A 226 21.96 -1.42 3.32
C LEU A 226 20.72 -2.01 3.99
N VAL A 227 20.18 -3.05 3.36
CA VAL A 227 19.11 -3.86 3.95
C VAL A 227 19.65 -4.65 5.13
N THR A 228 19.10 -4.40 6.32
CA THR A 228 19.54 -5.01 7.59
C THR A 228 18.93 -6.39 7.86
N GLY A 229 17.88 -6.76 7.12
CA GLY A 229 17.24 -8.07 7.18
C GLY A 229 16.32 -8.32 5.98
N TYR A 230 16.17 -9.58 5.59
CA TYR A 230 15.28 -10.02 4.53
C TYR A 230 14.68 -11.38 4.89
N LEU A 231 13.63 -11.78 4.19
CA LEU A 231 13.05 -13.11 4.25
C LEU A 231 13.26 -13.84 2.92
N PRO A 232 13.31 -15.18 2.90
CA PRO A 232 13.24 -16.08 4.05
C PRO A 232 14.50 -16.04 4.96
N ASP A 233 14.29 -16.22 6.26
CA ASP A 233 15.31 -16.32 7.30
C ASP A 233 14.82 -17.25 8.43
N ASP A 234 15.75 -17.89 9.16
CA ASP A 234 15.45 -18.83 10.24
C ASP A 234 15.11 -18.12 11.58
N ASP A 235 15.54 -16.87 11.76
CA ASP A 235 15.33 -16.07 12.96
C ASP A 235 14.48 -14.82 12.69
N VAL A 236 13.29 -15.06 12.11
CA VAL A 236 12.34 -14.01 11.74
C VAL A 236 11.94 -13.13 12.92
N HIS A 237 11.78 -13.69 14.12
CA HIS A 237 11.36 -12.93 15.29
C HIS A 237 12.39 -11.87 15.72
N ARG A 238 13.69 -12.14 15.53
CA ARG A 238 14.75 -11.16 15.78
C ARG A 238 14.76 -10.06 14.73
N LEU A 239 14.49 -10.39 13.46
CA LEU A 239 14.49 -9.43 12.36
C LEU A 239 13.24 -8.56 12.31
N ALA A 240 12.11 -9.08 12.80
CA ALA A 240 10.81 -8.45 12.64
C ALA A 240 10.60 -7.26 13.57
N GLU A 241 10.44 -6.08 12.97
CA GLU A 241 10.05 -4.85 13.67
C GLU A 241 8.53 -4.73 13.70
N TYR A 242 7.97 -4.30 14.83
CA TYR A 242 6.53 -4.13 15.02
C TYR A 242 6.20 -2.69 15.37
N ALA A 243 5.09 -2.17 14.83
CA ALA A 243 4.55 -0.86 15.16
C ALA A 243 3.02 -0.87 15.18
N PRO A 244 2.37 -0.24 16.19
CA PRO A 244 0.95 0.07 16.09
C PRO A 244 0.71 1.18 15.06
N VAL A 245 -0.44 1.13 14.38
CA VAL A 245 -0.86 2.13 13.39
C VAL A 245 -2.09 2.84 13.93
N VAL A 246 -1.95 4.07 14.43
CA VAL A 246 -3.09 4.85 14.93
C VAL A 246 -4.00 5.21 13.75
N LEU A 247 -5.30 4.91 13.85
CA LEU A 247 -6.29 5.12 12.79
C LEU A 247 -7.21 6.32 13.06
N ASP A 248 -7.19 6.88 14.27
CA ASP A 248 -8.01 8.05 14.58
C ASP A 248 -7.64 9.25 13.70
N GLY A 249 -8.66 9.81 13.02
CA GLY A 249 -8.48 10.93 12.10
C GLY A 249 -7.67 10.62 10.82
N VAL A 250 -7.34 9.36 10.56
CA VAL A 250 -6.57 8.94 9.38
C VAL A 250 -7.48 8.84 8.16
N GLU A 251 -7.05 9.48 7.06
CA GLU A 251 -7.69 9.42 5.75
C GLU A 251 -7.29 8.15 4.99
N ALA A 252 -6.02 7.74 5.10
CA ALA A 252 -5.52 6.53 4.45
C ALA A 252 -4.34 5.89 5.20
N VAL A 253 -4.25 4.55 5.10
CA VAL A 253 -3.06 3.76 5.48
C VAL A 253 -2.38 3.31 4.20
N ILE A 254 -1.06 3.51 4.10
CA ILE A 254 -0.27 3.29 2.88
C ILE A 254 0.91 2.37 3.21
N LEU A 255 1.02 1.24 2.53
CA LEU A 255 2.21 0.41 2.55
C LEU A 255 3.03 0.69 1.28
N THR A 256 4.34 0.80 1.42
CA THR A 256 5.24 1.10 0.29
C THR A 256 6.51 0.26 0.35
N THR A 257 7.06 -0.02 -0.82
CA THR A 257 8.48 -0.43 -0.97
C THR A 257 9.39 0.79 -0.80
N ASP A 258 10.69 0.56 -0.65
CA ASP A 258 11.70 1.58 -0.38
C ASP A 258 11.80 2.63 -1.51
N GLY A 259 11.68 2.21 -2.77
CA GLY A 259 11.71 3.09 -3.94
C GLY A 259 10.63 4.17 -3.94
N LEU A 260 9.55 3.98 -3.19
CA LEU A 260 8.56 5.01 -2.90
C LEU A 260 8.72 5.62 -1.49
N ALA A 261 9.07 4.83 -0.48
CA ALA A 261 9.24 5.31 0.90
C ALA A 261 10.29 6.43 0.98
N ILE A 262 11.43 6.23 0.33
CA ILE A 262 12.53 7.20 0.25
C ILE A 262 12.04 8.50 -0.39
N ASP A 263 11.26 8.41 -1.47
CA ASP A 263 10.71 9.59 -2.14
C ASP A 263 9.69 10.34 -1.26
N LEU A 264 8.90 9.63 -0.45
CA LEU A 264 7.99 10.24 0.52
C LEU A 264 8.75 10.97 1.63
N PHE A 265 9.88 10.46 2.11
CA PHE A 265 10.73 11.15 3.08
C PHE A 265 11.40 12.38 2.46
N ASP A 266 12.09 12.19 1.33
CA ASP A 266 13.05 13.17 0.83
C ASP A 266 12.46 14.26 -0.09
N SER A 267 11.25 14.06 -0.61
CA SER A 267 10.68 14.96 -1.62
C SER A 267 9.37 15.60 -1.18
N PRO A 268 9.41 16.86 -0.71
CA PRO A 268 8.21 17.62 -0.40
C PRO A 268 7.22 17.68 -1.58
N SER A 269 7.73 17.82 -2.81
CA SER A 269 6.89 17.87 -4.02
C SER A 269 6.12 16.57 -4.29
N VAL A 270 6.78 15.41 -4.14
CA VAL A 270 6.15 14.10 -4.31
C VAL A 270 5.18 13.84 -3.17
N ARG A 271 5.58 14.14 -1.94
CA ARG A 271 4.75 14.01 -0.75
C ARG A 271 3.46 14.83 -0.86
N THR A 272 3.54 16.12 -1.21
CA THR A 272 2.34 16.97 -1.40
C THR A 272 1.46 16.46 -2.53
N TRP A 273 2.05 16.01 -3.65
CA TRP A 273 1.31 15.43 -4.77
C TRP A 273 0.54 14.18 -4.33
N LEU A 274 1.21 13.23 -3.70
CA LEU A 274 0.60 11.97 -3.27
C LEU A 274 -0.44 12.19 -2.17
N ALA A 275 -0.20 13.13 -1.24
CA ALA A 275 -1.18 13.51 -0.22
C ALA A 275 -2.50 13.98 -0.86
N SER A 276 -2.41 14.87 -1.86
CA SER A 276 -3.61 15.35 -2.56
C SER A 276 -4.35 14.25 -3.34
N ARG A 277 -3.59 13.25 -3.82
CA ARG A 277 -4.12 12.17 -4.66
C ARG A 277 -4.77 11.09 -3.84
N TRP A 278 -4.23 10.80 -2.66
CA TRP A 278 -4.64 9.71 -1.77
C TRP A 278 -5.45 10.18 -0.56
N SER A 279 -5.76 11.47 -0.43
CA SER A 279 -6.74 11.95 0.56
C SER A 279 -8.17 11.46 0.32
N VAL A 280 -8.43 10.90 -0.86
CA VAL A 280 -9.70 10.26 -1.21
C VAL A 280 -9.48 8.94 -1.96
N PRO A 281 -10.39 7.96 -1.83
CA PRO A 281 -10.38 6.73 -2.61
C PRO A 281 -10.18 6.96 -4.11
N CYS A 282 -9.44 6.06 -4.76
CA CYS A 282 -9.24 6.12 -6.19
C CYS A 282 -9.25 4.73 -6.85
N GLY A 283 -9.56 4.70 -8.16
CA GLY A 283 -9.50 3.47 -8.97
C GLY A 283 -8.09 3.21 -9.52
N ALA A 284 -7.90 2.01 -10.08
CA ALA A 284 -6.60 1.51 -10.56
C ALA A 284 -5.84 2.48 -11.49
N ALA A 285 -6.52 3.12 -12.45
CA ALA A 285 -5.87 4.05 -13.38
C ALA A 285 -5.29 5.30 -12.68
N ARG A 286 -6.03 5.88 -11.72
CA ARG A 286 -5.54 7.02 -10.93
C ARG A 286 -4.44 6.59 -9.95
N MET A 287 -4.54 5.38 -9.41
CA MET A 287 -3.50 4.81 -8.55
C MET A 287 -2.18 4.63 -9.31
N LEU A 288 -2.22 4.05 -10.51
CA LEU A 288 -1.05 3.93 -11.38
C LEU A 288 -0.46 5.30 -11.74
N ASP A 289 -1.29 6.26 -12.15
CA ASP A 289 -0.84 7.61 -12.49
C ASP A 289 -0.23 8.34 -11.29
N SER A 290 -0.61 8.01 -10.04
CA SER A 290 0.04 8.57 -8.85
C SER A 290 1.52 8.19 -8.76
N LEU A 291 1.90 7.00 -9.26
CA LEU A 291 3.29 6.54 -9.27
C LEU A 291 4.10 7.04 -10.48
N ARG A 292 3.48 7.69 -11.47
CA ARG A 292 4.17 8.16 -12.70
C ARG A 292 5.04 9.41 -12.51
N TYR A 293 5.16 9.93 -11.29
CA TYR A 293 6.04 11.07 -11.01
C TYR A 293 7.50 10.72 -11.36
N ARG A 294 8.33 11.75 -11.52
CA ARG A 294 9.76 11.58 -11.77
C ARG A 294 10.56 12.44 -10.81
N ARG A 295 11.55 11.85 -10.16
CA ARG A 295 12.48 12.54 -9.27
C ARG A 295 13.90 12.16 -9.63
N GLN A 296 14.81 13.12 -9.63
CA GLN A 296 16.24 12.87 -9.80
C GLN A 296 16.73 11.89 -8.71
N GLY A 297 17.39 10.81 -9.12
CA GLY A 297 17.87 9.76 -8.22
C GLY A 297 16.85 8.67 -7.88
N SER A 298 15.57 8.87 -8.18
CA SER A 298 14.53 7.84 -8.02
C SER A 298 14.46 7.00 -9.29
N HIS A 299 15.07 5.81 -9.22
CA HIS A 299 15.20 4.90 -10.36
C HIS A 299 14.69 3.49 -10.07
N ASP A 300 14.31 3.24 -8.82
CA ASP A 300 13.87 1.95 -8.35
C ASP A 300 12.41 1.66 -8.70
N ASP A 301 12.04 0.41 -8.52
CA ASP A 301 10.64 0.01 -8.53
C ASP A 301 9.86 0.78 -7.47
N ARG A 302 8.60 1.05 -7.78
CA ARG A 302 7.71 1.80 -6.89
C ARG A 302 6.44 1.05 -6.71
N THR A 303 6.15 0.70 -5.46
CA THR A 303 4.94 0.01 -5.09
C THR A 303 4.24 0.69 -3.93
N ALA A 304 2.93 0.82 -4.07
CA ALA A 304 2.04 1.36 -3.06
C ALA A 304 0.78 0.51 -2.96
N LEU A 305 0.36 0.22 -1.73
CA LEU A 305 -0.92 -0.36 -1.40
C LEU A 305 -1.62 0.54 -0.38
N VAL A 306 -2.71 1.17 -0.80
CA VAL A 306 -3.45 2.18 -0.03
C VAL A 306 -4.80 1.62 0.37
N ALA A 307 -5.11 1.72 1.66
CA ALA A 307 -6.45 1.48 2.18
C ALA A 307 -7.01 2.79 2.73
N TRP A 308 -8.31 3.01 2.52
CA TRP A 308 -9.07 4.09 3.12
C TRP A 308 -10.01 3.45 4.14
N PRO A 309 -9.59 3.33 5.42
CA PRO A 309 -10.46 2.83 6.47
C PRO A 309 -11.73 3.67 6.45
N THR A 310 -12.89 3.03 6.42
CA THR A 310 -14.14 3.73 6.69
C THR A 310 -13.97 4.37 8.05
N ALA A 311 -13.89 5.70 8.10
CA ALA A 311 -13.90 6.43 9.34
C ALA A 311 -15.06 5.85 10.15
N SER A 312 -14.78 5.27 11.32
CA SER A 312 -15.82 4.95 12.28
C SER A 312 -16.67 6.20 12.33
N ALA A 313 -17.91 6.10 11.83
CA ALA A 313 -18.78 7.24 11.65
C ALA A 313 -19.02 7.81 13.04
N SER A 314 -18.12 8.68 13.49
CA SER A 314 -18.36 9.53 14.63
C SER A 314 -19.48 10.42 14.13
N ALA A 315 -20.68 10.08 14.59
CA ALA A 315 -21.89 10.85 14.41
C ALA A 315 -21.67 12.23 15.04
N HIS A 316 -20.94 13.09 14.35
CA HIS A 316 -21.18 14.51 14.46
C HIS A 316 -22.38 14.77 13.57
N PRO A 317 -23.57 15.03 14.13
CA PRO A 317 -24.65 15.55 13.32
C PRO A 317 -24.09 16.78 12.64
N VAL A 318 -24.08 16.74 11.31
CA VAL A 318 -23.90 17.94 10.50
C VAL A 318 -25.02 18.85 10.98
N SER A 319 -24.67 19.83 11.81
CA SER A 319 -25.58 20.92 12.15
C SER A 319 -25.99 21.51 10.82
N GLU A 320 -27.23 21.25 10.41
CA GLU A 320 -27.85 21.90 9.26
C GLU A 320 -27.73 23.40 9.51
N ALA A 321 -26.72 24.01 8.88
CA ALA A 321 -26.64 25.44 8.76
C ALA A 321 -27.91 25.85 8.01
N ARG A 322 -28.90 26.36 8.76
CA ARG A 322 -30.09 27.00 8.23
C ARG A 322 -29.67 27.90 7.08
N VAL A 323 -30.08 27.52 5.87
CA VAL A 323 -30.09 28.42 4.71
C VAL A 323 -30.97 29.61 5.11
N PRO A 324 -30.46 30.86 5.11
CA PRO A 324 -31.32 32.01 5.29
C PRO A 324 -32.28 32.08 4.10
N ASP A 325 -33.56 32.18 4.44
CA ASP A 325 -34.70 32.38 3.56
C ASP A 325 -34.37 33.36 2.42
N GLN A 326 -34.30 32.87 1.18
CA GLN A 326 -34.18 33.72 0.00
C GLN A 326 -35.53 34.37 -0.26
N ALA A 327 -35.61 35.66 0.02
CA ALA A 327 -36.77 36.49 -0.29
C ALA A 327 -37.10 36.45 -1.79
N ASP A 328 -38.38 36.19 -2.05
CA ASP A 328 -39.08 36.11 -3.33
C ASP A 328 -38.96 37.41 -4.16
N PRO A 329 -38.35 37.40 -5.37
CA PRO A 329 -38.29 38.57 -6.24
C PRO A 329 -39.45 38.54 -7.26
N ALA A 330 -40.68 38.74 -6.80
CA ALA A 330 -41.85 38.79 -7.68
C ALA A 330 -42.84 39.91 -7.35
N ALA A 331 -42.41 41.18 -7.42
CA ALA A 331 -43.33 42.31 -7.65
C ALA A 331 -42.59 43.58 -8.08
N ALA A 332 -42.66 43.94 -9.36
CA ALA A 332 -42.95 45.30 -9.85
C ALA A 332 -42.63 45.44 -11.35
N HIS A 333 -43.63 45.24 -12.20
CA HIS A 333 -43.71 45.91 -13.49
C HIS A 333 -44.66 47.11 -13.34
N PRO A 334 -44.25 48.34 -13.69
CA PRO A 334 -45.18 49.38 -14.10
C PRO A 334 -45.31 49.37 -15.63
N ARG A 335 -46.54 49.17 -16.12
CA ARG A 335 -46.90 49.49 -17.52
C ARG A 335 -46.94 51.01 -17.70
N PRO A 336 -46.57 51.55 -18.87
CA PRO A 336 -46.79 52.95 -19.19
C PRO A 336 -48.27 53.17 -19.55
N ARG A 337 -48.78 54.35 -19.20
CA ARG A 337 -50.06 54.92 -19.69
C ARG A 337 -49.72 56.18 -20.51
N PRO A 338 -50.61 56.58 -21.43
CA PRO A 338 -50.28 57.23 -22.71
C PRO A 338 -49.65 58.61 -22.57
#